data_AF-A0A379Y1M0-F1
#
_entry.id   AF-A0A379Y1M0-F1
#
_cell.length_a   1.000
_cell.length_b   1.000
_cell.length_c   1.000
_cell.angle_alpha   90.00
_cell.angle_beta   90.00
_cell.angle_gamma   90.00
#
_symmetry.space_group_name_H-M   'P 1'
#
loop_
_entity.id
_entity.type
_entity.pdbx_description
1 polymer ?
#
loop_
_entity_poly.entity_id
_entity_poly.type
_entity_poly.pdbx_seq_one_letter_code
_entity_poly.pdbx_strand_id
1 'polypeptide(L)' 'MEYPFAEHATVWEGSATLTNERTGESVQYQAGDSWFVEKGTPVRWDITSDRFVKHYLAIVEG' A
#
# COMPACT_ATOMS: atom_id res chain seq x y z
N MET A 1 4.00 7.67 5.95
CA MET A 1 5.08 6.71 6.28
C MET A 1 5.90 6.52 5.02
N GLU A 2 7.23 6.43 5.12
CA GLU A 2 8.06 6.08 3.96
C GLU A 2 8.26 4.57 3.88
N TYR A 3 8.12 4.00 2.69
CA TYR A 3 8.31 2.57 2.45
C TYR A 3 9.78 2.14 2.61
N PRO A 4 10.12 1.21 3.51
CA PRO A 4 11.51 0.85 3.80
C PRO A 4 12.15 -0.08 2.75
N PHE A 5 11.34 -0.72 1.92
CA PHE A 5 11.72 -1.60 0.82
C PHE A 5 10.68 -1.48 -0.30
N ALA A 6 11.00 -2.00 -1.48
CA ALA A 6 9.99 -2.15 -2.52
C ALA A 6 9.03 -3.28 -2.11
N GLU A 7 7.73 -3.06 -2.30
CA GLU A 7 6.68 -3.99 -1.88
C GLU A 7 5.71 -4.23 -3.04
N HIS A 8 5.42 -5.50 -3.32
CA HIS A 8 4.21 -5.89 -4.03
C HIS A 8 3.21 -6.43 -3.01
N ALA A 9 1.98 -5.92 -3.00
CA ALA A 9 0.98 -6.34 -2.04
C ALA A 9 -0.40 -6.49 -2.68
N THR A 10 -1.21 -7.35 -2.06
CA THR A 10 -2.60 -7.62 -2.46
C THR A 10 -3.49 -7.54 -1.24
N VAL A 11 -4.61 -6.82 -1.35
CA VAL A 11 -5.62 -6.77 -0.29
C VAL A 11 -6.33 -8.12 -0.22
N TRP A 12 -6.37 -8.71 0.98
CA TRP A 12 -7.14 -9.92 1.25
C TRP A 12 -8.51 -9.59 1.85
N GLU A 13 -8.56 -8.64 2.79
CA GLU A 13 -9.77 -8.27 3.52
C GLU A 13 -9.81 -6.75 3.74
N GLY A 14 -10.99 -6.15 3.62
CA GLY A 14 -11.22 -4.74 3.88
C GLY A 14 -10.84 -3.83 2.72
N SER A 15 -10.66 -2.55 3.04
CA SER A 15 -10.28 -1.49 2.10
C SER A 15 -9.39 -0.43 2.74
N ALA A 16 -8.53 0.17 1.93
CA ALA A 16 -7.66 1.28 2.31
C ALA A 16 -7.48 2.25 1.15
N THR A 17 -7.37 3.54 1.45
CA THR A 17 -6.90 4.55 0.50
C THR A 17 -5.44 4.83 0.77
N LEU A 18 -4.61 4.68 -0.26
CA LEU A 18 -3.19 5.00 -0.20
C LEU A 18 -2.96 6.29 -0.98
N THR A 19 -2.36 7.28 -0.34
CA THR A 19 -1.98 8.56 -0.95
C THR A 19 -0.46 8.62 -1.06
N ASN A 20 0.06 8.78 -2.27
CA ASN A 20 1.47 9.12 -2.48
C ASN A 20 1.67 10.59 -2.11
N GLU A 21 2.34 10.87 -1.00
CA GLU A 21 2.49 12.24 -0.49
C GLU A 21 3.41 13.10 -1.36
N ARG A 22 4.22 12.48 -2.23
CA ARG A 22 5.08 13.19 -3.18
C ARG A 22 4.30 13.72 -4.38
N THR A 23 3.32 12.96 -4.89
CA THR A 23 2.55 13.32 -6.09
C THR A 23 1.16 13.87 -5.76
N GLY A 24 0.64 13.59 -4.57
CA GLY A 24 -0.74 13.88 -4.16
C GLY A 24 -1.76 12.87 -4.69
N GLU A 25 -1.36 11.91 -5.52
CA GLU A 25 -2.25 10.90 -6.07
C GLU A 25 -2.75 9.95 -4.99
N SER A 26 -4.03 9.59 -5.07
CA SER A 26 -4.68 8.68 -4.12
C SER A 26 -5.43 7.60 -4.86
N VAL A 27 -5.28 6.36 -4.39
CA VAL A 27 -5.98 5.19 -4.93
C VAL A 27 -6.64 4.44 -3.79
N GLN A 28 -7.92 4.11 -3.95
CA GLN A 28 -8.63 3.22 -3.03
C GLN A 28 -8.47 1.78 -3.50
N TYR A 29 -8.05 0.91 -2.60
CA TYR A 29 -7.89 -0.52 -2.82
C TYR A 29 -8.90 -1.30 -1.97
N GLN A 30 -9.46 -2.35 -2.55
CA GLN A 30 -10.36 -3.31 -1.90
C GLN A 30 -9.88 -4.75 -2.10
N ALA A 31 -10.50 -5.71 -1.44
CA ALA A 31 -10.15 -7.13 -1.54
C ALA A 31 -10.01 -7.60 -3.00
N GLY A 32 -8.85 -8.20 -3.31
CA GLY A 32 -8.46 -8.63 -4.65
C GLY A 32 -7.55 -7.65 -5.39
N ASP A 33 -7.57 -6.36 -5.03
CA ASP A 33 -6.69 -5.38 -5.68
C ASP A 33 -5.24 -5.56 -5.22
N SER A 34 -4.32 -5.26 -6.13
CA SER A 34 -2.87 -5.32 -5.88
C SER A 34 -2.18 -4.03 -6.28
N TRP A 35 -1.05 -3.75 -5.66
CA TRP A 35 -0.19 -2.64 -6.01
C TRP A 35 1.29 -3.01 -5.86
N PHE A 36 2.11 -2.20 -6.52
CA PHE A 36 3.55 -2.15 -6.30
C PHE A 36 3.94 -0.76 -5.82
N VAL A 37 4.86 -0.69 -4.87
CA VAL A 37 5.40 0.58 -4.36
C VAL A 37 6.90 0.46 -4.20
N GLU A 38 7.62 1.47 -4.69
CA GLU A 38 9.07 1.53 -4.62
C GLU A 38 9.55 1.94 -3.22
N LYS A 39 10.74 1.45 -2.84
CA LYS A 39 11.44 1.90 -1.63
C LYS A 39 11.59 3.41 -1.63
N GLY A 40 11.37 4.04 -0.49
CA GLY A 40 11.50 5.50 -0.34
C GLY A 40 10.27 6.28 -0.82
N THR A 41 9.17 5.60 -1.19
CA THR A 41 7.91 6.29 -1.51
C THR A 41 7.19 6.69 -0.22
N PRO A 42 6.91 7.99 0.00
CA PRO A 42 6.11 8.44 1.14
C PRO A 42 4.63 8.17 0.84
N VAL A 43 4.02 7.30 1.63
CA VAL A 43 2.61 6.93 1.50
C VAL A 43 1.87 7.18 2.81
N ARG A 44 0.75 7.90 2.73
CA ARG A 44 -0.26 7.93 3.79
C ARG A 44 -1.24 6.79 3.58
N TRP A 45 -1.55 6.10 4.67
CA TRP A 45 -2.50 5.01 4.72
C TRP A 45 -3.75 5.45 5.47
N ASP A 46 -4.88 5.44 4.78
CA ASP A 46 -6.19 5.69 5.36
C ASP A 46 -6.98 4.37 5.30
N ILE A 47 -7.06 3.64 6.42
CA ILE A 47 -7.85 2.39 6.50
C ILE A 47 -9.34 2.77 6.53
N THR A 48 -10.11 2.31 5.54
CA THR A 48 -11.50 2.75 5.30
C THR A 48 -12.55 1.70 5.71
N SER A 49 -12.11 0.68 6.44
CA SER A 49 -12.93 -0.44 6.93
C SER A 49 -12.53 -0.78 8.36
N ASP A 50 -13.39 -1.49 9.10
CA ASP A 50 -13.13 -1.86 10.50
C ASP A 50 -11.88 -2.74 10.67
N ARG A 51 -11.53 -3.50 9.63
CA ARG A 51 -10.40 -4.42 9.60
C ARG A 51 -9.79 -4.47 8.20
N PHE A 52 -8.47 -4.47 8.14
CA PHE A 52 -7.72 -4.55 6.90
C PHE A 52 -6.62 -5.60 6.98
N VAL A 53 -6.57 -6.50 5.99
CA VAL A 53 -5.53 -7.54 5.87
C VAL A 53 -4.97 -7.51 4.46
N LYS A 54 -3.64 -7.51 4.34
CA LYS A 54 -2.92 -7.67 3.06
C LYS A 54 -1.90 -8.79 3.17
N HIS A 55 -1.64 -9.44 2.05
CA HIS A 55 -0.42 -10.23 1.85
C HIS A 55 0.57 -9.37 1.08
N TYR A 56 1.87 -9.50 1.37
CA TYR A 56 2.89 -8.72 0.68
C TYR A 56 4.18 -9.51 0.48
N LEU A 57 4.88 -9.17 -0.60
CA LEU A 57 6.25 -9.58 -0.88
C LEU A 57 7.14 -8.36 -0.72
N ALA A 58 8.06 -8.41 0.25
CA ALA A 58 9.08 -7.39 0.45
C ALA A 58 10.34 -7.73 -0.36
N ILE A 59 10.83 -6.78 -1.16
CA ILE A 59 12.07 -6.87 -1.91
C ILE A 59 13.12 -6.04 -1.17
N VAL A 60 13.94 -6.71 -0.36
CA VAL A 60 14.90 -6.07 0.56
C VAL A 60 16.29 -5.89 -0.02
N GLU A 61 16.66 -6.70 -1.01
CA GLU A 61 17.93 -6.63 -1.74
C GLU A 61 17.65 -6.28 -3.20
N GLY A 62 17.93 -5.04 -3.56
CA GLY A 62 17.76 -4.43 -4.87
C GLY A 62 18.45 -3.09 -4.93
#